data_AF-A0A6A8D9X3-F1
#
_entry.id   AF-A0A6A8D9X3-F1
#
_cell.length_a   1.000
_cell.length_b   1.000
_cell.length_c   1.000
_cell.angle_alpha   90.00
_cell.angle_beta   90.00
_cell.angle_gamma   90.00
#
_symmetry.space_group_name_H-M   'P 1'
#
loop_
_entity.id
_entity.type
_entity.pdbx_description
1 polymer ?
#
loop_
_entity_poly.entity_id
_entity_poly.type
_entity_poly.pdbx_seq_one_letter_code
_entity_poly.pdbx_strand_id
1 'polypeptide(L)'
;MKKFIIFSFLVILLVSCSRSEKDNYALVHSELLPDENDHYSLEAVGKEITFEILQEKDITNVSPITNSDSYEFLNKQYPQLDIKEKPAFILFDVNGLALKTYDYNELINFLQDNQIE
;
A
#
# COMPACT_ATOMS: atom_id res chain seq x y z
N MET A 1 52.66 -17.36 -30.21
CA MET A 1 51.96 -16.16 -30.72
C MET A 1 50.54 -16.53 -31.08
N LYS A 2 49.55 -16.08 -30.31
CA LYS A 2 48.24 -15.58 -30.79
C LYS A 2 47.39 -15.26 -29.56
N LYS A 3 47.09 -13.97 -29.43
CA LYS A 3 46.23 -13.37 -28.43
C LYS A 3 44.80 -13.85 -28.70
N PHE A 4 44.06 -14.28 -27.69
CA PHE A 4 42.60 -14.38 -27.77
C PHE A 4 41.99 -13.70 -26.55
N ILE A 5 41.81 -12.39 -26.73
CA ILE A 5 40.65 -11.57 -26.41
C ILE A 5 39.82 -12.04 -25.21
N ILE A 6 40.01 -11.35 -24.10
CA ILE A 6 39.12 -11.31 -22.94
C ILE A 6 37.76 -10.78 -23.42
N PHE A 7 36.80 -11.68 -23.62
CA PHE A 7 35.41 -11.30 -23.85
C PHE A 7 34.77 -11.03 -22.48
N SER A 8 34.97 -9.80 -22.00
CA SER A 8 34.25 -9.25 -20.87
C SER A 8 32.77 -9.13 -21.27
N PHE A 9 32.01 -10.21 -21.06
CA PHE A 9 30.55 -10.16 -21.07
C PHE A 9 30.13 -9.55 -19.73
N LEU A 10 30.29 -8.23 -19.63
CA LEU A 10 29.64 -7.41 -18.62
C LEU A 10 28.14 -7.41 -18.97
N VAL A 11 27.45 -8.51 -18.67
CA VAL A 11 26.00 -8.50 -18.59
C VAL A 11 25.69 -7.68 -17.34
N ILE A 12 25.58 -6.38 -17.55
CA ILE A 12 24.87 -5.51 -16.62
C ILE A 12 23.43 -6.04 -16.67
N LEU A 13 23.12 -6.98 -15.78
CA LEU A 13 21.76 -7.23 -15.36
C LEU A 13 21.32 -5.94 -14.68
N LEU A 14 20.93 -4.95 -15.48
CA LEU A 14 19.89 -4.02 -15.07
C LEU A 14 18.70 -4.93 -14.84
N VAL A 15 18.59 -5.44 -13.62
CA VAL A 15 17.32 -5.81 -13.06
C VAL A 15 16.56 -4.50 -13.07
N SER A 16 15.94 -4.22 -14.21
CA SER A 16 14.82 -3.29 -14.29
C SER A 16 13.90 -3.81 -13.21
N CYS A 17 13.86 -3.14 -12.06
CA CYS A 17 12.76 -3.29 -11.13
C CYS A 17 11.53 -3.00 -11.99
N SER A 18 10.91 -4.05 -12.52
CA SER A 18 9.58 -3.94 -13.10
C SER A 18 8.72 -3.59 -11.91
N ARG A 19 8.62 -2.28 -11.61
CA ARG A 19 7.53 -1.75 -10.83
C ARG A 19 6.31 -2.19 -11.62
N SER A 20 5.72 -3.27 -11.14
CA SER A 20 4.63 -3.93 -11.84
C SER A 20 3.59 -2.86 -12.11
N GLU A 21 2.94 -2.89 -13.27
CA GLU A 21 1.92 -1.91 -13.67
C GLU A 21 0.81 -1.70 -12.62
N LYS A 22 0.73 -2.59 -11.61
CA LYS A 22 -0.13 -2.54 -10.43
C LYS A 22 0.09 -1.36 -9.48
N ASP A 23 1.25 -0.72 -9.43
CA ASP A 23 1.53 0.35 -8.45
C ASP A 23 1.37 1.77 -8.99
N ASN A 24 0.71 1.95 -10.12
CA ASN A 24 0.35 3.30 -10.59
C ASN A 24 -0.85 3.89 -9.83
N TYR A 25 -1.39 3.22 -8.80
CA TYR A 25 -2.52 3.72 -8.00
C TYR A 25 -2.32 5.16 -7.52
N ALA A 26 -1.12 5.46 -7.00
CA ALA A 26 -0.72 6.78 -6.55
C ALA A 26 -0.77 7.86 -7.65
N LEU A 27 -0.57 7.48 -8.91
CA LEU A 27 -0.54 8.42 -10.04
C LEU A 27 -1.95 8.75 -10.57
N VAL A 28 -2.91 7.85 -10.40
CA VAL A 28 -4.27 8.00 -10.98
C VAL A 28 -5.34 8.29 -9.94
N HIS A 29 -5.09 7.99 -8.67
CA HIS A 29 -6.03 8.13 -7.57
C HIS A 29 -5.37 8.86 -6.40
N SER A 30 -5.03 10.14 -6.60
CA SER A 30 -4.40 10.97 -5.56
C SER A 30 -5.28 11.12 -4.31
N GLU A 31 -6.59 10.96 -4.45
CA GLU A 31 -7.56 10.96 -3.34
C GLU A 31 -7.38 9.78 -2.38
N LEU A 32 -6.66 8.73 -2.78
CA LEU A 32 -6.34 7.59 -1.94
C LEU A 32 -4.99 7.75 -1.23
N LEU A 33 -4.24 8.81 -1.50
CA LEU A 33 -2.92 8.99 -0.92
C LEU A 33 -3.00 9.57 0.50
N PRO A 34 -1.94 9.37 1.31
CA PRO A 34 -1.82 9.99 2.63
C PRO A 34 -1.82 11.52 2.56
N ASP A 35 -2.23 12.16 3.66
CA ASP A 35 -2.00 13.59 3.87
C ASP A 35 -0.49 13.90 4.00
N GLU A 36 -0.08 15.16 3.78
CA GLU A 36 1.35 15.55 3.68
C GLU A 36 2.24 15.13 4.86
N ASN A 37 1.67 14.97 6.07
CA ASN A 37 2.40 14.62 7.29
C ASN A 37 2.19 13.17 7.73
N ASP A 38 1.41 12.40 6.96
CA ASP A 38 1.05 11.03 7.29
C ASP A 38 1.72 10.05 6.32
N HIS A 39 2.00 8.84 6.81
CA HIS A 39 2.68 7.82 5.99
C HIS A 39 1.70 6.94 5.26
N TYR A 40 0.50 6.79 5.81
CA TYR A 40 -0.53 5.95 5.27
C TYR A 40 -1.88 6.66 5.22
N SER A 41 -2.70 6.32 4.25
CA SER A 41 -4.16 6.49 4.29
C SER A 41 -4.80 5.11 4.48
N LEU A 42 -6.05 5.07 4.97
CA LEU A 42 -6.77 3.82 5.23
C LEU A 42 -8.18 3.84 4.64
N GLU A 43 -8.47 2.89 3.76
CA GLU A 43 -9.83 2.50 3.39
C GLU A 43 -10.24 1.25 4.19
N ALA A 44 -11.17 1.42 5.14
CA ALA A 44 -11.72 0.35 5.96
C ALA A 44 -13.14 -0.01 5.51
N VAL A 45 -13.39 -1.30 5.28
CA VAL A 45 -14.68 -1.80 4.80
C VAL A 45 -15.29 -2.78 5.78
N GLY A 46 -16.54 -2.53 6.20
CA GLY A 46 -17.32 -3.43 7.05
C GLY A 46 -16.83 -3.56 8.50
N LYS A 47 -15.79 -2.81 8.88
CA LYS A 47 -15.41 -2.56 10.28
C LYS A 47 -14.91 -1.14 10.38
N GLU A 48 -15.57 -0.35 11.22
CA GLU A 48 -15.20 1.03 11.47
C GLU A 48 -13.83 1.11 12.17
N ILE A 49 -12.97 1.94 11.62
CA ILE A 49 -11.69 2.35 12.20
C ILE A 49 -11.73 3.86 12.37
N THR A 50 -11.34 4.34 13.55
CA THR A 50 -11.27 5.77 13.86
C THR A 50 -9.86 6.14 14.30
N PHE A 51 -9.54 7.43 14.28
CA PHE A 51 -8.26 7.93 14.79
C PHE A 51 -8.07 7.57 16.27
N GLU A 52 -9.12 7.60 17.08
CA GLU A 52 -9.05 7.22 18.50
C GLU A 52 -8.66 5.75 18.68
N ILE A 53 -9.21 4.84 17.87
CA ILE A 53 -8.86 3.40 17.90
C ILE A 53 -7.38 3.19 17.56
N LEU A 54 -6.84 3.97 16.61
CA LEU A 54 -5.43 3.89 16.23
C LEU A 54 -4.54 4.52 17.31
N GLN A 55 -4.92 5.65 17.88
CA GLN A 55 -4.19 6.33 18.95
C GLN A 55 -4.10 5.49 20.23
N GLU A 56 -5.16 4.75 20.59
CA GLU A 56 -5.12 3.78 21.71
C GLU A 56 -4.09 2.66 21.52
N LYS A 57 -3.56 2.51 20.30
CA LYS A 57 -2.53 1.54 19.90
C LYS A 57 -1.20 2.21 19.56
N ASP A 58 -1.05 3.46 19.95
CA ASP A 58 0.10 4.32 19.68
C ASP A 58 0.37 4.53 18.18
N ILE A 59 -0.65 4.43 17.31
CA ILE A 59 -0.54 4.67 15.87
C ILE A 59 -1.03 6.09 15.54
N THR A 60 -0.15 6.92 14.95
CA THR A 60 -0.42 8.34 14.68
C THR A 60 -0.14 8.78 13.25
N ASN A 61 0.36 7.88 12.38
CA ASN A 61 0.84 8.18 11.03
C ASN A 61 -0.14 7.75 9.92
N VAL A 62 -1.45 7.78 10.22
CA VAL A 62 -2.51 7.34 9.31
C VAL A 62 -3.54 8.46 9.13
N SER A 63 -3.57 9.08 7.95
CA SER A 63 -4.61 10.01 7.52
C SER A 63 -4.65 10.09 5.98
N PRO A 64 -5.83 10.19 5.35
CA PRO A 64 -7.16 10.09 5.94
C PRO A 64 -7.58 8.65 6.26
N ILE A 65 -8.61 8.51 7.10
CA ILE A 65 -9.31 7.24 7.34
C ILE A 65 -10.71 7.33 6.72
N THR A 66 -10.98 6.51 5.70
CA THR A 66 -12.29 6.37 5.07
C THR A 66 -12.93 5.06 5.50
N ASN A 67 -14.17 5.13 5.98
CA ASN A 67 -14.96 3.95 6.35
C ASN A 67 -16.10 3.76 5.35
N SER A 68 -16.25 2.53 4.85
CA SER A 68 -17.29 2.15 3.90
C SER A 68 -18.02 0.89 4.32
N ASP A 69 -19.33 0.83 4.08
CA ASP A 69 -20.12 -0.37 4.36
C ASP A 69 -20.08 -1.40 3.23
N SER A 70 -19.67 -1.04 2.01
CA SER A 70 -19.76 -1.87 0.80
C SER A 70 -18.44 -1.91 0.03
N TYR A 71 -17.82 -3.10 -0.05
CA TYR A 71 -16.64 -3.27 -0.90
C TYR A 71 -17.03 -3.30 -2.38
N GLU A 72 -18.29 -3.59 -2.70
CA GLU A 72 -18.81 -3.60 -4.07
C GLU A 72 -18.77 -2.19 -4.68
N PHE A 73 -19.07 -1.16 -3.88
CA PHE A 73 -18.90 0.23 -4.28
C PHE A 73 -17.43 0.59 -4.50
N LEU A 74 -16.55 0.24 -3.55
CA LEU A 74 -15.11 0.48 -3.69
C LEU A 74 -14.52 -0.23 -4.91
N ASN A 75 -14.86 -1.49 -5.16
CA ASN A 75 -14.41 -2.20 -6.36
C ASN A 75 -14.97 -1.61 -7.65
N LYS A 76 -16.13 -0.96 -7.62
CA LYS A 76 -16.64 -0.26 -8.80
C LYS A 76 -15.84 1.01 -9.09
N GLN A 77 -15.48 1.75 -8.04
CA GLN A 77 -14.67 2.97 -8.15
C GLN A 77 -13.20 2.66 -8.46
N TYR A 78 -12.69 1.58 -7.86
CA TYR A 78 -11.31 1.16 -7.85
C TYR A 78 -11.19 -0.35 -8.16
N PRO A 79 -11.45 -0.79 -9.42
CA PRO A 79 -11.53 -2.21 -9.77
C PRO A 79 -10.29 -3.03 -9.49
N GLN A 80 -9.12 -2.39 -9.45
CA GLN A 80 -7.85 -3.04 -9.19
C GLN A 80 -7.68 -3.43 -7.71
N LEU A 81 -8.45 -2.86 -6.78
CA LEU A 81 -8.44 -3.28 -5.38
C LEU A 81 -8.93 -4.71 -5.22
N ASP A 82 -9.85 -5.16 -6.07
CA ASP A 82 -10.36 -6.53 -6.11
C ASP A 82 -10.64 -7.12 -4.71
N ILE A 83 -11.39 -6.38 -3.90
CA ILE A 83 -11.79 -6.74 -2.54
C ILE A 83 -12.82 -7.87 -2.61
N LYS A 84 -12.65 -8.93 -1.81
CA LYS A 84 -13.47 -10.15 -1.90
C LYS A 84 -14.47 -10.30 -0.77
N GLU A 85 -14.18 -9.73 0.40
CA GLU A 85 -14.96 -9.92 1.61
C GLU A 85 -14.78 -8.77 2.60
N LYS A 86 -15.50 -8.85 3.74
CA LYS A 86 -15.44 -7.91 4.86
C LYS A 86 -15.10 -8.68 6.14
N PRO A 87 -14.39 -8.07 7.11
CA PRO A 87 -13.80 -6.73 7.02
C PRO A 87 -12.62 -6.71 6.04
N ALA A 88 -12.36 -5.56 5.43
CA ALA A 88 -11.18 -5.35 4.58
C ALA A 88 -10.51 -4.04 4.95
N PHE A 89 -9.18 -4.01 4.92
CA PHE A 89 -8.36 -2.85 5.24
C PHE A 89 -7.34 -2.68 4.12
N ILE A 90 -7.37 -1.51 3.51
CA ILE A 90 -6.51 -1.17 2.39
C ILE A 90 -5.71 0.06 2.80
N LEU A 91 -4.39 -0.11 2.94
CA LEU A 91 -3.47 0.98 3.20
C LEU A 91 -2.80 1.42 1.91
N PHE A 92 -2.75 2.72 1.72
CA PHE A 92 -1.93 3.33 0.67
C PHE A 92 -0.82 4.14 1.31
N ASP A 93 0.37 4.09 0.72
CA ASP A 93 1.46 5.02 0.99
C ASP A 93 1.63 5.97 -0.21
N VAL A 94 2.63 6.85 -0.16
CA VAL A 94 2.97 7.76 -1.27
C VAL A 94 3.34 7.03 -2.58
N ASN A 95 3.61 5.72 -2.53
CA ASN A 95 3.99 4.89 -3.67
C ASN A 95 2.82 4.09 -4.26
N GLY A 96 1.68 4.02 -3.57
CA GLY A 96 0.50 3.27 -4.01
C GLY A 96 -0.02 2.32 -2.92
N LEU A 97 -0.44 1.12 -3.33
CA LEU A 97 -1.01 0.13 -2.41
C LEU A 97 0.08 -0.48 -1.53
N ALA A 98 0.07 -0.16 -0.24
CA ALA A 98 1.03 -0.68 0.74
C ALA A 98 0.58 -2.01 1.35
N LEU A 99 -0.71 -2.12 1.68
CA LEU A 99 -1.28 -3.32 2.29
C LEU A 99 -2.73 -3.50 1.84
N LYS A 100 -3.13 -4.74 1.57
CA LYS A 100 -4.54 -5.16 1.54
C LYS A 100 -4.69 -6.40 2.40
N THR A 101 -5.42 -6.30 3.49
CA THR A 101 -5.69 -7.42 4.41
C THR A 101 -7.16 -7.47 4.80
N TYR A 102 -7.61 -8.66 5.21
CA TYR A 102 -8.92 -8.89 5.83
C TYR A 102 -8.81 -9.13 7.34
N ASP A 103 -7.59 -9.12 7.88
CA ASP A 103 -7.30 -9.35 9.30
C ASP A 103 -6.95 -8.03 9.99
N TYR A 104 -7.69 -7.71 11.05
CA TYR A 104 -7.48 -6.49 11.81
C TYR A 104 -6.14 -6.47 12.56
N ASN A 105 -5.69 -7.61 13.08
CA ASN A 105 -4.40 -7.68 13.77
C ASN A 105 -3.25 -7.53 12.78
N GLU A 106 -3.38 -8.04 11.56
CA GLU A 106 -2.39 -7.80 10.49
C GLU A 106 -2.28 -6.31 10.17
N LEU A 107 -3.42 -5.60 10.06
CA LEU A 107 -3.42 -4.14 9.90
C LEU A 107 -2.65 -3.45 11.04
N ILE A 108 -2.99 -3.76 12.29
CA ILE A 108 -2.37 -3.13 13.46
C ILE A 108 -0.89 -3.43 13.53
N ASN A 109 -0.49 -4.69 13.36
CA ASN A 109 0.91 -5.09 13.40
C ASN A 109 1.72 -4.39 12.30
N PHE A 110 1.18 -4.33 11.07
CA PHE A 110 1.84 -3.63 9.97
C PHE A 110 2.07 -2.16 10.30
N LEU A 111 1.06 -1.47 10.83
CA LEU A 111 1.16 -0.06 11.19
C LEU A 111 2.16 0.18 12.34
N GLN A 112 2.18 -0.71 13.34
CA GLN A 112 3.12 -0.63 14.47
C GLN A 112 4.57 -0.90 14.03
N ASP A 113 4.79 -1.90 13.19
CA ASP A 113 6.12 -2.26 12.69
C ASP A 113 6.72 -1.21 11.75
N ASN A 114 5.87 -0.37 11.14
CA ASN A 114 6.26 0.67 10.18
C ASN A 114 6.00 2.10 10.70
N GLN A 115 5.94 2.29 12.02
CA GLN A 115 6.05 3.64 12.58
C GLN A 115 7.47 4.15 12.35
N ILE A 116 7.59 5.39 11.90
CA ILE A 116 8.88 6.07 11.80
C ILE A 116 8.94 7.03 12.99
N GLU A 117 9.98 6.88 13.83
CA GLU A 117 10.28 7.77 14.96
C GLU A 117 10.58 9.22 14.52
#